data_AF-A0A5A9YX35-F1
#
_entry.id   AF-A0A5A9YX35-F1
#
_cell.length_a   1.000
_cell.length_b   1.000
_cell.length_c   1.000
_cell.angle_alpha   90.00
_cell.angle_beta   90.00
_cell.angle_gamma   90.00
#
_symmetry.space_group_name_H-M   'P 1'
#
loop_
_entity.id
_entity.type
_entity.pdbx_description
1 polymer ?
#
loop_
_entity_poly.entity_id
_entity_poly.type
_entity_poly.pdbx_seq_one_letter_code
_entity_poly.pdbx_strand_id
1 'polypeptide(L)'
;MTTFWSLYITALTLGTLLALTWLIFATRKGQRSSTTDETVGHSYDGIEEYDNPLPKWWFMLFVGTLVFAVGYLALYPGLGTWKGLMPGYQSADEFADKEKGWTGVHQWEKEMAKADEKYGPIFAKFAAMPIEEVAKDPQAVKMGGRLFASNCSICHGSDAKGAYGFPNLTDADWR
;
A
#
# COMPACT_ATOMS: atom_id res chain seq x y z
N MET A 1 -18.74 9.04 6.89
CA MET A 1 -19.72 8.01 6.47
C MET A 1 -20.83 7.98 7.51
N THR A 2 -22.10 7.91 7.10
CA THR A 2 -23.21 7.81 8.06
C THR A 2 -23.24 6.44 8.73
N THR A 3 -23.86 6.35 9.91
CA THR A 3 -24.00 5.09 10.65
C THR A 3 -24.66 4.00 9.81
N PHE A 4 -25.68 4.36 9.02
CA PHE A 4 -26.34 3.43 8.10
C PHE A 4 -25.35 2.75 7.15
N TRP A 5 -24.55 3.53 6.41
CA TRP A 5 -23.60 3.00 5.44
C TRP A 5 -22.46 2.23 6.12
N SER A 6 -22.05 2.64 7.31
CA SER A 6 -21.06 1.92 8.13
C SER A 6 -21.54 0.51 8.50
N LEU A 7 -22.78 0.41 9.01
CA LEU A 7 -23.40 -0.87 9.36
C LEU A 7 -23.67 -1.73 8.13
N TYR A 8 -24.12 -1.14 7.04
CA TYR A 8 -24.35 -1.84 5.77
C TYR A 8 -23.09 -2.55 5.26
N ILE A 9 -21.97 -1.82 5.16
CA ILE A 9 -20.68 -2.39 4.70
C ILE A 9 -20.20 -3.47 5.67
N THR A 10 -20.29 -3.20 6.97
CA THR A 10 -19.85 -4.14 8.01
C THR A 10 -20.64 -5.44 7.94
N ALA A 11 -21.97 -5.36 7.87
CA ALA A 11 -22.87 -6.51 7.82
C ALA A 11 -22.64 -7.36 6.56
N LEU A 12 -22.51 -6.74 5.39
CA LEU A 12 -22.26 -7.48 4.15
C LEU A 12 -20.89 -8.15 4.14
N THR A 13 -19.85 -7.46 4.63
CA THR A 13 -18.49 -7.99 4.65
C THR A 13 -18.41 -9.21 5.58
N LEU A 14 -18.88 -9.06 6.82
CA LEU A 14 -18.86 -10.15 7.80
C LEU A 14 -19.81 -11.28 7.40
N GLY A 15 -21.00 -10.95 6.88
CA GLY A 15 -21.95 -11.94 6.36
C GLY A 15 -21.36 -12.76 5.22
N THR A 16 -20.62 -12.14 4.31
CA THR A 16 -19.95 -12.86 3.21
C THR A 16 -18.81 -13.74 3.71
N LEU A 17 -17.99 -13.27 4.65
CA LEU A 17 -16.94 -14.10 5.27
C LEU A 17 -17.51 -15.31 6.01
N LEU A 18 -18.63 -15.12 6.73
CA LEU A 18 -19.35 -16.21 7.39
C LEU A 18 -19.95 -17.18 6.36
N ALA A 19 -20.53 -16.67 5.27
CA ALA A 19 -21.08 -17.50 4.20
C ALA A 19 -19.99 -18.33 3.50
N LEU A 20 -18.83 -17.73 3.19
CA LEU A 20 -17.68 -18.42 2.62
C LEU A 20 -17.13 -19.47 3.56
N THR A 21 -17.01 -19.14 4.86
CA THR A 21 -16.60 -20.10 5.90
C THR A 21 -17.60 -21.26 5.96
N TRP A 22 -18.90 -20.98 6.02
CA TRP A 22 -19.92 -22.02 6.01
C TRP A 22 -19.82 -22.89 4.74
N LEU A 23 -19.70 -22.27 3.56
CA LEU A 23 -19.64 -22.98 2.29
C LEU A 23 -18.46 -23.95 2.24
N ILE A 24 -17.26 -23.52 2.61
CA ILE A 24 -16.05 -24.38 2.53
C ILE A 24 -16.11 -25.56 3.50
N PHE A 25 -16.75 -25.41 4.67
CA PHE A 25 -16.94 -26.52 5.62
C PHE A 25 -18.13 -27.41 5.24
N ALA A 26 -19.19 -26.84 4.65
CA ALA A 26 -20.34 -27.59 4.18
C ALA A 26 -19.98 -28.51 3.00
N THR A 27 -19.26 -28.00 2.00
CA THR A 27 -18.78 -28.81 0.86
C THR A 27 -17.82 -29.90 1.31
N ARG A 28 -16.99 -29.61 2.32
CA ARG A 28 -16.06 -30.58 2.90
C ARG A 28 -16.74 -31.73 3.65
N LYS A 29 -17.96 -31.55 4.17
CA LYS A 29 -18.64 -32.60 4.96
C LYS A 29 -19.01 -33.83 4.11
N GLY A 30 -19.27 -33.64 2.82
CA GLY A 30 -19.69 -34.71 1.90
C GLY A 30 -18.55 -35.37 1.12
N GLN A 31 -17.30 -34.96 1.32
CA GLN A 31 -16.19 -35.41 0.48
C GLN A 31 -15.72 -36.84 0.82
N ARG A 32 -15.10 -37.52 -0.14
CA ARG A 32 -14.44 -38.82 0.07
C ARG A 32 -13.23 -38.72 1.00
N SER A 33 -12.84 -39.84 1.63
CA SER A 33 -11.70 -39.87 2.56
C SER A 33 -10.33 -39.81 1.88
N SER A 34 -10.25 -40.25 0.63
CA SER A 34 -9.04 -40.29 -0.19
C SER A 34 -9.38 -40.00 -1.65
N THR A 35 -8.35 -39.77 -2.45
CA THR A 35 -8.48 -39.67 -3.90
C THR A 35 -9.05 -40.98 -4.47
N THR A 36 -9.99 -40.86 -5.39
CA THR A 36 -10.65 -41.96 -6.10
C THR A 36 -10.70 -41.66 -7.60
N ASP A 37 -10.83 -42.72 -8.40
CA ASP A 37 -11.13 -42.63 -9.83
C ASP A 37 -12.65 -42.74 -10.10
N GLU A 38 -13.49 -42.65 -9.05
CA GLU A 38 -14.95 -42.73 -9.17
C GLU A 38 -15.50 -41.43 -9.76
N THR A 39 -16.39 -41.55 -10.75
CA THR A 39 -17.10 -40.42 -11.38
C THR A 39 -18.50 -40.23 -10.80
N VAL A 40 -19.08 -39.05 -11.01
CA VAL A 40 -20.43 -38.68 -10.52
C VAL A 40 -21.59 -39.29 -11.33
N GLY A 41 -21.30 -40.10 -12.36
CA GLY A 41 -22.30 -40.87 -13.12
C GLY A 41 -23.04 -40.12 -14.24
N HIS A 42 -22.64 -38.88 -14.53
CA HIS A 42 -23.14 -38.09 -15.66
C HIS A 42 -21.99 -37.69 -16.58
N SER A 43 -22.24 -37.73 -17.89
CA SER A 43 -21.30 -37.32 -18.93
C SER A 43 -21.85 -36.13 -19.70
N TYR A 44 -21.03 -35.11 -19.88
CA TYR A 44 -21.34 -33.92 -20.63
C TYR A 44 -20.31 -33.76 -21.75
N ASP A 45 -20.74 -33.97 -23.00
CA ASP A 45 -19.87 -33.90 -24.19
C ASP A 45 -18.62 -34.80 -24.09
N GLY A 46 -18.80 -36.00 -23.53
CA GLY A 46 -17.70 -36.94 -23.33
C GLY A 46 -16.78 -36.63 -22.13
N ILE A 47 -17.06 -35.57 -21.37
CA ILE A 47 -16.36 -35.23 -20.13
C ILE A 47 -17.15 -35.76 -18.93
N GLU A 48 -16.45 -36.40 -17.99
CA GLU A 48 -16.99 -36.86 -16.71
C GLU A 48 -16.20 -36.23 -15.55
N GLU A 49 -16.85 -36.06 -14.40
CA GLU A 49 -16.26 -35.42 -13.22
C GLU A 49 -15.96 -36.45 -12.13
N TYR A 50 -14.76 -36.40 -11.56
CA TYR A 50 -14.38 -37.21 -10.40
C TYR A 50 -14.96 -36.65 -9.09
N ASP A 51 -15.44 -37.54 -8.23
CA ASP A 51 -15.92 -37.20 -6.87
C ASP A 51 -14.75 -37.18 -5.86
N ASN A 52 -13.73 -36.36 -6.15
CA ASN A 52 -12.51 -36.29 -5.36
C ASN A 52 -12.61 -35.29 -4.20
N PRO A 53 -11.94 -35.57 -3.05
CA PRO A 53 -11.90 -34.60 -1.97
C PRO A 53 -11.05 -33.39 -2.31
N LEU A 54 -11.33 -32.27 -1.65
CA LEU A 54 -10.53 -31.06 -1.78
C LEU A 54 -9.09 -31.34 -1.32
N PRO A 55 -8.06 -30.95 -2.10
CA PRO A 55 -6.68 -31.10 -1.67
C PRO A 55 -6.46 -30.42 -0.32
N LYS A 56 -5.89 -31.16 0.64
CA LYS A 56 -5.74 -30.67 2.03
C LYS A 56 -4.97 -29.34 2.10
N TRP A 57 -3.91 -29.19 1.29
CA TRP A 57 -3.12 -27.96 1.24
C TRP A 57 -3.94 -26.77 0.73
N TRP A 58 -4.78 -26.99 -0.28
CA TRP A 58 -5.64 -25.94 -0.86
C TRP A 58 -6.69 -25.50 0.15
N PHE A 59 -7.33 -26.44 0.84
CA PHE A 59 -8.27 -26.12 1.92
C PHE A 59 -7.58 -25.31 3.03
N MET A 60 -6.39 -25.72 3.47
CA MET A 60 -5.64 -25.01 4.51
C MET A 60 -5.25 -23.61 4.06
N LEU A 61 -4.88 -23.43 2.79
CA LEU A 61 -4.61 -22.11 2.21
C LEU A 61 -5.85 -21.24 2.22
N PHE A 62 -6.99 -21.76 1.76
CA PHE A 62 -8.27 -21.03 1.76
C PHE A 62 -8.69 -20.61 3.18
N VAL A 63 -8.58 -21.51 4.16
CA VAL A 63 -8.84 -21.15 5.57
C VAL A 63 -7.83 -20.12 6.07
N GLY A 64 -6.56 -20.25 5.69
CA GLY A 64 -5.52 -19.28 6.01
C GLY A 64 -5.85 -17.88 5.49
N THR A 65 -6.39 -17.74 4.28
CA THR A 65 -6.79 -16.44 3.74
C THR A 65 -8.02 -15.86 4.44
N LEU A 66 -8.98 -16.68 4.88
CA LEU A 66 -10.09 -16.23 5.72
C LEU A 66 -9.59 -15.68 7.06
N VAL A 67 -8.70 -16.41 7.73
CA VAL A 67 -8.08 -15.98 9.00
C VAL A 67 -7.29 -14.69 8.79
N PHE A 68 -6.50 -14.60 7.73
CA PHE A 68 -5.78 -13.38 7.36
C PHE A 68 -6.74 -12.21 7.13
N ALA A 69 -7.83 -12.41 6.38
CA ALA A 69 -8.81 -11.36 6.13
C ALA A 69 -9.43 -10.81 7.42
N VAL A 70 -9.80 -11.69 8.36
CA VAL A 70 -10.32 -11.28 9.68
C VAL A 70 -9.26 -10.50 10.46
N GLY A 71 -8.02 -10.99 10.52
CA GLY A 71 -6.92 -10.29 11.18
C GLY A 71 -6.63 -8.92 10.55
N TYR A 72 -6.65 -8.84 9.23
CA TYR A 72 -6.45 -7.60 8.48
C TYR A 72 -7.55 -6.59 8.77
N LEU A 73 -8.82 -6.99 8.73
CA LEU A 73 -9.97 -6.13 9.06
C LEU A 73 -9.99 -5.71 10.53
N ALA A 74 -9.39 -6.48 11.44
CA ALA A 74 -9.20 -6.06 12.82
C ALA A 74 -8.12 -4.97 12.95
N LEU A 75 -7.02 -5.10 12.22
CA LEU A 75 -5.88 -4.18 12.29
C LEU A 75 -6.09 -2.89 11.50
N TYR A 76 -6.75 -2.94 10.35
CA TYR A 76 -6.90 -1.83 9.41
C TYR A 76 -8.35 -1.34 9.31
N PRO A 77 -8.58 -0.08 8.89
CA PRO A 77 -9.91 0.36 8.50
C PRO A 77 -10.42 -0.44 7.29
N GLY A 78 -11.71 -0.75 7.28
CA GLY A 78 -12.36 -1.52 6.21
C GLY A 78 -13.80 -1.92 6.54
N LEU A 79 -14.09 -2.15 7.82
CA LEU A 79 -15.46 -2.39 8.31
C LEU A 79 -16.16 -1.06 8.63
N GLY A 80 -16.71 -0.41 7.60
CA GLY A 80 -17.44 0.84 7.75
C GLY A 80 -16.57 1.94 8.39
N THR A 81 -16.93 2.39 9.59
CA THR A 81 -16.21 3.41 10.37
C THR A 81 -15.21 2.85 11.36
N TRP A 82 -14.99 1.53 11.39
CA TRP A 82 -13.92 0.91 12.16
C TRP A 82 -12.55 1.47 11.75
N LYS A 83 -11.76 1.91 12.74
CA LYS A 83 -10.47 2.59 12.52
C LYS A 83 -9.26 1.66 12.55
N GLY A 84 -9.46 0.39 12.91
CA GLY A 84 -8.38 -0.57 13.07
C GLY A 84 -7.64 -0.49 14.40
N LEU A 85 -6.96 -1.57 14.74
CA LEU A 85 -6.15 -1.73 15.96
C LEU A 85 -4.64 -1.73 15.68
N MET A 86 -4.21 -1.28 14.51
CA MET A 86 -2.79 -1.27 14.14
C MET A 86 -1.94 -0.58 15.24
N PRO A 87 -0.95 -1.29 15.82
CA PRO A 87 -0.04 -0.70 16.80
C PRO A 87 0.75 0.45 16.20
N GLY A 88 1.03 1.46 17.01
CA GLY A 88 1.74 2.66 16.56
C GLY A 88 0.87 3.65 15.78
N TYR A 89 -0.46 3.49 15.72
CA TYR A 89 -1.37 4.47 15.14
C TYR A 89 -2.51 4.85 16.08
N GLN A 90 -2.36 4.58 17.39
CA GLN A 90 -3.45 4.72 18.36
C GLN A 90 -3.47 6.06 19.11
N SER A 91 -2.42 6.88 18.94
CA SER A 91 -2.35 8.22 19.53
C SER A 91 -2.87 9.26 18.53
N ALA A 92 -3.99 9.89 18.87
CA ALA A 92 -4.57 10.96 18.05
C ALA A 92 -3.67 12.19 17.98
N ASP A 93 -2.85 12.45 19.00
CA ASP A 93 -2.01 13.65 19.06
C ASP A 93 -0.86 13.64 18.07
N GLU A 94 -0.50 12.46 17.55
CA GLU A 94 0.56 12.27 16.56
C GLU A 94 0.17 12.76 15.16
N PHE A 95 -1.13 12.96 14.89
CA PHE A 95 -1.64 13.24 13.54
C PHE A 95 -2.32 14.60 13.46
N ALA A 96 -2.32 15.19 12.26
CA ALA A 96 -2.82 16.54 12.04
C ALA A 96 -4.34 16.65 12.25
N ASP A 97 -5.09 15.60 11.90
CA ASP A 97 -6.54 15.55 12.00
C ASP A 97 -7.06 15.18 13.40
N LYS A 98 -6.16 14.87 14.35
CA LYS A 98 -6.47 14.46 15.72
C LYS A 98 -7.34 13.21 15.79
N GLU A 99 -7.21 12.31 14.83
CA GLU A 99 -7.89 11.02 14.81
C GLU A 99 -6.93 9.86 15.11
N LYS A 100 -7.48 8.75 15.60
CA LYS A 100 -6.73 7.51 15.83
C LYS A 100 -6.98 6.48 14.72
N GLY A 101 -6.12 5.49 14.67
CA GLY A 101 -6.16 4.37 13.72
C GLY A 101 -5.21 4.59 12.55
N TRP A 102 -4.92 3.53 11.82
CA TRP A 102 -4.11 3.67 10.60
C TRP A 102 -4.96 4.28 9.49
N THR A 103 -4.37 5.21 8.75
CA THR A 103 -4.86 5.69 7.44
C THR A 103 -3.67 5.89 6.52
N GLY A 104 -3.89 5.97 5.21
CA GLY A 104 -2.81 6.32 4.27
C GLY A 104 -2.18 7.69 4.58
N VAL A 105 -2.99 8.64 5.08
CA VAL A 105 -2.52 9.97 5.47
C VAL A 105 -1.66 9.89 6.73
N HIS A 106 -2.09 9.17 7.77
CA HIS A 106 -1.31 8.98 8.99
C HIS A 106 0.04 8.28 8.72
N GLN A 107 0.07 7.33 7.79
CA GLN A 107 1.32 6.68 7.38
C GLN A 107 2.24 7.67 6.67
N TRP A 108 1.71 8.47 5.76
CA TRP A 108 2.45 9.53 5.07
C TRP A 108 2.99 10.58 6.05
N GLU A 109 2.19 11.05 7.01
CA GLU A 109 2.62 12.01 8.04
C GLU A 109 3.80 11.47 8.85
N LYS A 110 3.75 10.19 9.27
CA LYS A 110 4.88 9.54 9.95
C LYS A 110 6.11 9.41 9.07
N GLU A 111 5.93 9.14 7.78
CA GLU A 111 7.03 9.06 6.83
C GLU A 111 7.70 10.42 6.64
N MET A 112 6.90 11.49 6.47
CA MET A 112 7.39 12.86 6.35
C MET A 112 8.07 13.32 7.64
N ALA A 113 7.49 13.07 8.81
CA ALA A 113 8.12 13.42 10.09
C ALA A 113 9.49 12.75 10.27
N LYS A 114 9.62 11.46 9.90
CA LYS A 114 10.92 10.75 9.91
C LYS A 114 11.90 11.32 8.88
N ALA A 115 11.41 11.71 7.71
CA ALA A 115 12.22 12.32 6.66
C ALA A 115 12.72 13.71 7.11
N ASP A 116 11.87 14.52 7.74
CA ASP A 116 12.20 15.84 8.26
C ASP A 116 13.21 15.75 9.42
N GLU A 117 13.03 14.79 10.33
CA GLU A 117 14.01 14.55 11.41
C GLU A 117 15.39 14.19 10.84
N LYS A 118 15.42 13.35 9.80
CA LYS A 118 16.66 12.86 9.19
C LYS A 118 17.33 13.86 8.26
N TYR A 119 16.56 14.54 7.42
CA TYR A 119 17.06 15.39 6.33
C TYR A 119 16.93 16.89 6.63
N GLY A 120 16.03 17.29 7.53
CA GLY A 120 15.83 18.67 7.94
C GLY A 120 17.12 19.36 8.39
N PRO A 121 18.00 18.75 9.21
CA PRO A 121 19.28 19.36 9.58
C PRO A 121 20.20 19.64 8.39
N ILE A 122 20.17 18.80 7.35
CA ILE A 122 20.97 18.98 6.13
C ILE A 122 20.45 20.18 5.35
N PHE A 123 19.13 20.27 5.16
CA PHE A 123 18.52 21.42 4.51
C PHE A 123 18.73 22.71 5.31
N ALA A 124 18.58 22.67 6.64
CA ALA A 124 18.80 23.82 7.52
C ALA A 124 20.24 24.31 7.46
N LYS A 125 21.23 23.41 7.43
CA LYS A 125 22.65 23.75 7.25
C LYS A 125 22.85 24.57 5.97
N PHE A 126 22.37 24.06 4.83
CA PHE A 126 22.57 24.75 3.54
C PHE A 126 21.74 26.02 3.41
N ALA A 127 20.55 26.06 4.01
CA ALA A 127 19.70 27.26 4.01
C ALA A 127 20.32 28.43 4.81
N ALA A 128 21.17 28.15 5.79
CA ALA A 128 21.87 29.17 6.58
C ALA A 128 23.15 29.72 5.91
N MET A 129 23.60 29.11 4.81
CA MET A 129 24.82 29.51 4.10
C MET A 129 24.48 30.47 2.94
N PRO A 130 25.35 31.44 2.60
CA PRO A 130 25.25 32.17 1.34
C PRO A 130 25.31 31.21 0.14
N ILE A 131 24.56 31.51 -0.92
CA ILE A 131 24.44 30.62 -2.11
C ILE A 131 25.82 30.35 -2.72
N GLU A 132 26.71 31.34 -2.71
CA GLU A 132 28.09 31.24 -3.21
C GLU A 132 28.91 30.20 -2.44
N GLU A 133 28.64 30.03 -1.14
CA GLU A 133 29.30 29.03 -0.31
C GLU A 133 28.63 27.65 -0.46
N VAL A 134 27.31 27.60 -0.63
CA VAL A 134 26.59 26.36 -0.98
C VAL A 134 27.10 25.80 -2.30
N ALA A 135 27.33 26.66 -3.30
CA ALA A 135 27.85 26.27 -4.61
C ALA A 135 29.28 25.70 -4.57
N LYS A 136 30.04 25.97 -3.51
CA LYS A 136 31.40 25.43 -3.30
C LYS A 136 31.39 24.10 -2.55
N ASP A 137 30.32 23.74 -1.84
CA ASP A 137 30.23 22.47 -1.11
C ASP A 137 29.90 21.31 -2.09
N PRO A 138 30.81 20.33 -2.27
CA PRO A 138 30.60 19.25 -3.22
C PRO A 138 29.40 18.34 -2.87
N GLN A 139 29.02 18.24 -1.59
CA GLN A 139 27.82 17.51 -1.20
C GLN A 139 26.55 18.26 -1.59
N ALA A 140 26.54 19.59 -1.42
CA ALA A 140 25.42 20.43 -1.84
C ALA A 140 25.24 20.40 -3.36
N VAL A 141 26.32 20.55 -4.14
CA VAL A 141 26.27 20.47 -5.61
C VAL A 141 25.76 19.10 -6.06
N LYS A 142 26.21 18.00 -5.44
CA LYS A 142 25.71 16.65 -5.76
C LYS A 142 24.24 16.44 -5.37
N MET A 143 23.75 17.12 -4.33
CA MET A 143 22.33 17.11 -3.98
C MET A 143 21.51 17.95 -4.97
N GLY A 144 21.99 19.14 -5.29
CA GLY A 144 21.40 20.04 -6.30
C GLY A 144 21.33 19.38 -7.68
N GLY A 145 22.37 18.66 -8.11
CA GLY A 145 22.35 17.91 -9.38
C GLY A 145 21.26 16.83 -9.43
N ARG A 146 20.95 16.18 -8.30
CA ARG A 146 19.83 15.22 -8.21
C ARG A 146 18.49 15.94 -8.32
N LEU A 147 18.33 17.07 -7.63
CA LEU A 147 17.12 17.91 -7.74
C LEU A 147 16.93 18.45 -9.16
N PHE A 148 18.02 18.89 -9.80
CA PHE A 148 18.01 19.36 -11.18
C PHE A 148 17.55 18.28 -12.14
N ALA A 149 18.08 17.07 -12.01
CA ALA A 149 17.70 15.93 -12.84
C ALA A 149 16.19 15.64 -12.75
N SER A 150 15.60 15.71 -11.55
CA SER A 150 14.17 15.45 -11.35
C SER A 150 13.25 16.61 -11.77
N ASN A 151 13.65 17.86 -11.51
CA ASN A 151 12.73 18.99 -11.55
C ASN A 151 13.02 20.00 -12.68
N CYS A 152 14.23 20.01 -13.24
CA CYS A 152 14.68 21.07 -14.16
C CYS A 152 15.13 20.53 -15.52
N SER A 153 15.62 19.30 -15.57
CA SER A 153 16.22 18.69 -16.77
C SER A 153 15.27 18.56 -17.95
N ILE A 154 13.95 18.50 -17.69
CA ILE A 154 12.94 18.39 -18.73
C ILE A 154 12.91 19.61 -19.66
N CYS A 155 13.23 20.79 -19.14
CA CYS A 155 13.30 22.03 -19.92
C CYS A 155 14.74 22.40 -20.25
N HIS A 156 15.66 22.27 -19.28
CA HIS A 156 17.05 22.72 -19.42
C HIS A 156 18.01 21.64 -19.91
N GLY A 157 17.52 20.46 -20.30
CA GLY A 157 18.34 19.35 -20.74
C GLY A 157 19.02 18.60 -19.59
N SER A 158 19.41 17.36 -19.84
CA SER A 158 20.06 16.50 -18.84
C SER A 158 21.46 16.98 -18.43
N ASP A 159 22.14 17.75 -19.30
CA ASP A 159 23.43 18.38 -19.07
C ASP A 159 23.33 19.87 -18.75
N ALA A 160 22.12 20.36 -18.48
CA ALA A 160 21.80 21.76 -18.19
C ALA A 160 22.09 22.76 -19.32
N LYS A 161 22.32 22.30 -20.57
CA LYS A 161 22.65 23.16 -21.71
C LYS A 161 21.46 23.72 -22.50
N GLY A 162 20.25 23.43 -22.03
CA GLY A 162 19.02 23.94 -22.65
C GLY A 162 18.70 23.28 -23.99
N ALA A 163 17.77 23.92 -24.70
CA ALA A 163 17.31 23.54 -26.02
C ALA A 163 16.72 24.78 -26.72
N TYR A 164 16.21 24.64 -27.94
CA TYR A 164 15.48 25.75 -28.57
C TYR A 164 14.33 26.21 -27.66
N GLY A 165 14.34 27.50 -27.28
CA GLY A 165 13.37 28.09 -26.36
C GLY A 165 13.72 27.99 -24.87
N PHE A 166 14.78 27.27 -24.48
CA PHE A 166 15.17 27.07 -23.08
C PHE A 166 16.65 27.43 -22.85
N PRO A 167 16.99 28.28 -21.87
CA PRO A 167 18.37 28.72 -21.62
C PRO A 167 19.35 27.59 -21.29
N ASN A 168 20.60 27.78 -21.70
CA ASN A 168 21.76 27.06 -21.17
C ASN A 168 22.10 27.64 -19.79
N LEU A 169 22.16 26.80 -18.76
CA LEU A 169 22.45 27.21 -17.38
C LEU A 169 23.92 26.99 -16.99
N THR A 170 24.76 26.57 -17.94
CA THR A 170 26.17 26.24 -17.71
C THR A 170 27.14 27.23 -18.36
N ASP A 171 26.65 28.12 -19.23
CA ASP A 171 27.47 29.18 -19.81
C ASP A 171 27.50 30.43 -18.92
N ALA A 172 28.15 31.48 -19.41
CA ALA A 172 28.30 32.74 -18.70
C ALA A 172 27.22 33.78 -19.07
N ASP A 173 26.25 33.43 -19.92
CA ASP A 173 25.29 34.36 -20.51
C ASP A 173 23.94 34.33 -19.77
N TRP A 174 23.75 35.25 -18.82
CA TRP A 174 22.53 35.37 -18.01
C TRP A 174 21.62 36.49 -18.53
N ARG A 175 20.30 36.20 -18.62
CA ARG A 175 19.26 37.10 -19.15
C ARG A 175 18.50 37.84 -18.05
#